data_AF-A0AAW1HUV2-F1
#
_entry.id   AF-A0AAW1HUV2-F1
#
_cell.length_a   1.000
_cell.length_b   1.000
_cell.length_c   1.000
_cell.angle_alpha   90.00
_cell.angle_beta   90.00
_cell.angle_gamma   90.00
#
_symmetry.space_group_name_H-M   'P 1'
#
loop_
_entity.id
_entity.type
_entity.pdbx_description
1 polymer ?
#
loop_
_entity_poly.entity_id
_entity_poly.type
_entity_poly.pdbx_seq_one_letter_code
_entity_poly.pdbx_strand_id
1 'polypeptide(L)'
;MKALKLFVAAVIFTTYAVARKETNMWNDRSTIVHLFEWKYLDIAEECEKFLQHKGYGGVQVSPVSENVIVANRPWWERYQPISYKIITRSGNEEEFLNMTGRCNNVGVRIYVDVVINHMTGDNGVATGTGKSVADTSYKQYPAVPYGPNDFNSDCIINNYQDASNVRNCELSGLNDLKQDSEYVRGKIVDFLNKLVALGVAGFRVDAAKHMWPSDLEVIYSRVKDLNTSFGFAPGSRPYIYQEVIDLGNANI
;
A
#
# COMPACT_ATOMS: atom_id res chain seq x y z
N MET A 1 -14.70 65.69 -17.23
CA MET A 1 -13.84 64.49 -17.28
C MET A 1 -13.71 63.92 -15.87
N LYS A 2 -14.53 62.92 -15.52
CA LYS A 2 -14.40 62.18 -14.24
C LYS A 2 -13.74 60.84 -14.57
N ALA A 3 -12.51 60.64 -14.09
CA ALA A 3 -11.79 59.39 -14.27
C ALA A 3 -12.31 58.35 -13.26
N LEU A 4 -12.96 57.30 -13.76
CA LEU A 4 -13.38 56.13 -13.00
C LEU A 4 -12.16 55.26 -12.73
N LYS A 5 -11.67 55.24 -11.49
CA LYS A 5 -10.63 54.30 -11.06
C LYS A 5 -11.28 52.95 -10.78
N LEU A 6 -11.08 51.99 -11.69
CA LEU A 6 -11.40 50.59 -11.47
C LEU A 6 -10.43 50.03 -10.41
N PHE A 7 -10.94 49.66 -9.23
CA PHE A 7 -10.20 48.84 -8.28
C PHE A 7 -10.45 47.37 -8.65
N VAL A 8 -9.45 46.71 -9.22
CA VAL A 8 -9.45 45.25 -9.42
C VAL A 8 -8.99 44.62 -8.10
N ALA A 9 -9.92 43.99 -7.37
CA ALA A 9 -9.58 43.17 -6.22
C ALA A 9 -9.01 41.83 -6.72
N ALA A 10 -7.71 41.62 -6.54
CA ALA A 10 -7.08 40.33 -6.79
C ALA A 10 -7.47 39.36 -5.67
N VAL A 11 -8.34 38.40 -5.99
CA VAL A 11 -8.66 37.28 -5.09
C VAL A 11 -7.51 36.27 -5.19
N ILE A 12 -6.64 36.26 -4.17
CA ILE A 12 -5.59 35.25 -4.03
C ILE A 12 -6.27 33.99 -3.49
N PHE A 13 -6.52 33.01 -4.35
CA PHE A 13 -6.83 31.66 -3.91
C PHE A 13 -5.55 31.00 -3.42
N THR A 14 -5.29 31.07 -2.11
CA THR A 14 -4.30 30.21 -1.46
C THR A 14 -4.85 28.78 -1.45
N THR A 15 -4.40 27.94 -2.36
CA THR A 15 -4.58 26.50 -2.27
C THR A 15 -3.72 25.98 -1.12
N TYR A 16 -4.33 25.79 0.05
CA TYR A 16 -3.68 25.04 1.13
C TYR A 16 -3.53 23.59 0.69
N ALA A 17 -2.31 23.18 0.37
CA ALA A 17 -1.97 21.76 0.37
C ALA A 17 -2.00 21.29 1.83
N VAL A 18 -3.15 20.78 2.28
CA VAL A 18 -3.24 20.11 3.58
C VAL A 18 -2.49 18.80 3.44
N ALA A 19 -1.22 18.77 3.86
CA ALA A 19 -0.53 17.53 4.12
C ALA A 19 -1.29 16.82 5.26
N ARG A 20 -2.15 15.85 4.91
CA ARG A 20 -3.01 15.15 5.87
C ARG A 20 -2.15 14.15 6.64
N LYS A 21 -1.62 14.58 7.78
CA LYS A 21 -0.83 13.78 8.72
C LYS A 21 -1.70 12.95 9.68
N GLU A 22 -3.00 12.85 9.40
CA GLU A 22 -3.96 12.17 10.26
C GLU A 22 -3.73 10.66 10.23
N THR A 23 -3.19 10.12 11.31
CA THR A 23 -2.97 8.67 11.47
C THR A 23 -4.27 7.92 11.72
N ASN A 24 -5.38 8.62 11.99
CA ASN A 24 -6.69 8.08 12.37
C ASN A 24 -6.69 7.30 13.70
N MET A 25 -5.65 7.45 14.51
CA MET A 25 -5.59 6.90 15.88
C MET A 25 -6.56 7.62 16.80
N TRP A 26 -6.88 7.02 17.95
CA TRP A 26 -7.59 7.73 19.01
C TRP A 26 -6.67 8.73 19.70
N ASN A 27 -7.24 9.80 20.25
CA ASN A 27 -6.50 10.97 20.74
C ASN A 27 -5.45 10.67 21.83
N ASP A 28 -5.63 9.57 22.57
CA ASP A 28 -4.76 9.15 23.68
C ASP A 28 -3.70 8.10 23.27
N ARG A 29 -3.52 7.88 21.97
CA ARG A 29 -2.63 6.85 21.40
C ARG A 29 -1.68 7.45 20.36
N SER A 30 -0.45 6.92 20.26
CA SER A 30 0.57 7.55 19.40
C SER A 30 1.55 6.61 18.69
N THR A 31 1.53 5.30 18.95
CA THR A 31 2.54 4.36 18.42
C THR A 31 1.94 3.32 17.48
N ILE A 32 2.59 3.10 16.33
CA ILE A 32 2.38 1.93 15.47
C ILE A 32 3.42 0.87 15.83
N VAL A 33 2.99 -0.36 16.11
CA VAL A 33 3.89 -1.51 16.23
C VAL A 33 3.87 -2.34 14.96
N HIS A 34 5.04 -2.74 14.44
CA HIS A 34 5.12 -3.69 13.34
C HIS A 34 5.14 -5.12 13.89
N LEU A 35 4.00 -5.82 13.82
CA LEU A 35 3.89 -7.23 14.21
C LEU A 35 4.27 -8.13 13.03
N PHE A 36 5.57 -8.14 12.76
CA PHE A 36 6.16 -8.78 11.59
C PHE A 36 5.91 -10.29 11.54
N GLU A 37 5.29 -10.77 10.46
CA GLU A 37 4.92 -12.17 10.17
C GLU A 37 3.85 -12.77 11.11
N TRP A 38 3.20 -11.97 11.95
CA TRP A 38 2.13 -12.47 12.82
C TRP A 38 0.89 -12.89 12.03
N LYS A 39 0.14 -13.87 12.56
CA LYS A 39 -1.16 -14.26 12.00
C LYS A 39 -2.23 -13.27 12.41
N TYR A 40 -3.29 -13.18 11.61
CA TYR A 40 -4.36 -12.22 11.86
C TYR A 40 -5.07 -12.46 13.20
N LEU A 41 -5.29 -13.73 13.56
CA LEU A 41 -5.93 -14.07 14.84
C LEU A 41 -5.04 -13.77 16.05
N ASP A 42 -3.72 -13.94 15.93
CA ASP A 42 -2.77 -13.59 17.00
C ASP A 42 -2.74 -12.07 17.21
N ILE A 43 -2.75 -11.29 16.12
CA ILE A 43 -2.83 -9.82 16.18
C ILE A 43 -4.16 -9.38 16.81
N ALA A 44 -5.28 -10.01 16.45
CA ALA A 44 -6.58 -9.70 17.02
C ALA A 44 -6.60 -9.89 18.55
N GLU A 45 -6.00 -10.98 19.03
CA GLU A 45 -5.83 -11.21 20.47
C GLU A 45 -4.88 -10.20 21.12
N GLU A 46 -3.78 -9.85 20.45
CA GLU A 46 -2.79 -8.90 20.97
C GLU A 46 -3.38 -7.48 21.10
N CYS A 47 -4.23 -7.08 20.15
CA CYS A 47 -5.01 -5.84 20.23
C CYS A 47 -5.82 -5.76 21.52
N GLU A 48 -6.54 -6.83 21.85
CA GLU A 48 -7.45 -6.90 22.99
C GLU A 48 -6.71 -7.12 24.32
N LYS A 49 -5.69 -7.97 24.35
CA LYS A 49 -5.03 -8.39 25.59
C LYS A 49 -3.93 -7.43 26.04
N PHE A 50 -3.32 -6.69 25.11
CA PHE A 50 -2.13 -5.90 25.41
C PHE A 50 -2.17 -4.49 24.83
N LEU A 51 -2.26 -4.35 23.51
CA LEU A 51 -2.02 -3.07 22.82
C LEU A 51 -3.00 -1.99 23.28
N GLN A 52 -4.28 -2.34 23.45
CA GLN A 52 -5.28 -1.38 23.91
C GLN A 52 -4.93 -0.80 25.30
N HIS A 53 -4.40 -1.62 26.20
CA HIS A 53 -4.11 -1.26 27.59
C HIS A 53 -2.76 -0.54 27.76
N LYS A 54 -1.91 -0.59 26.75
CA LYS A 54 -0.60 0.06 26.73
C LYS A 54 -0.54 1.32 25.87
N GLY A 55 -1.68 1.78 25.35
CA GLY A 55 -1.77 3.04 24.61
C GLY A 55 -1.19 2.99 23.18
N TYR A 56 -0.99 1.80 22.61
CA TYR A 56 -0.63 1.67 21.19
C TYR A 56 -1.79 2.15 20.33
N GLY A 57 -1.48 2.89 19.26
CA GLY A 57 -2.45 3.48 18.33
C GLY A 57 -2.77 2.58 17.15
N GLY A 58 -1.86 1.68 16.77
CA GLY A 58 -2.13 0.71 15.73
C GLY A 58 -1.02 -0.30 15.48
N VAL A 59 -1.27 -1.15 14.49
CA VAL A 59 -0.41 -2.25 14.06
C VAL A 59 -0.11 -2.09 12.57
N GLN A 60 1.17 -2.10 12.19
CA GLN A 60 1.56 -2.42 10.83
C GLN A 60 1.59 -3.93 10.68
N VAL A 61 0.83 -4.46 9.73
CA VAL A 61 0.83 -5.89 9.37
C VAL A 61 1.72 -6.14 8.16
N SER A 62 2.33 -7.32 8.08
CA SER A 62 3.05 -7.77 6.88
C SER A 62 2.12 -7.85 5.66
N PRO A 63 2.65 -7.92 4.42
CA PRO A 63 1.83 -7.90 3.22
C PRO A 63 0.69 -8.93 3.23
N VAL A 64 -0.49 -8.47 2.83
CA VAL A 64 -1.76 -9.23 2.92
C VAL A 64 -2.19 -9.83 1.59
N SER A 65 -1.62 -9.34 0.48
CA SER A 65 -1.83 -9.89 -0.86
C SER A 65 -1.20 -11.28 -0.99
N GLU A 66 -1.85 -12.15 -1.75
CA GLU A 66 -1.32 -13.45 -2.13
C GLU A 66 0.07 -13.30 -2.74
N ASN A 67 1.02 -14.05 -2.19
CA ASN A 67 2.42 -13.99 -2.58
C ASN A 67 2.92 -15.35 -3.05
N VAL A 68 4.05 -15.36 -3.75
CA VAL A 68 4.69 -16.59 -4.23
C VAL A 68 5.16 -17.47 -3.07
N ILE A 69 5.07 -18.78 -3.23
CA ILE A 69 5.60 -19.75 -2.27
C ILE A 69 7.04 -20.08 -2.65
N VAL A 70 8.00 -19.68 -1.81
CA VAL A 70 9.43 -19.96 -2.03
C VAL A 70 9.89 -21.10 -1.12
N ALA A 71 10.80 -21.94 -1.59
CA ALA A 71 11.41 -22.99 -0.78
C ALA A 71 11.95 -22.43 0.56
N ASN A 72 11.75 -23.16 1.66
CA ASN A 72 12.09 -22.77 3.03
C ASN A 72 11.32 -21.54 3.59
N ARG A 73 10.32 -21.03 2.86
CA ARG A 73 9.37 -20.00 3.32
C ARG A 73 10.04 -18.76 3.94
N PRO A 74 11.04 -18.14 3.27
CA PRO A 74 11.73 -16.97 3.77
C PRO A 74 10.74 -15.80 3.94
N TRP A 75 11.01 -14.87 4.85
CA TRP A 75 10.12 -13.73 5.11
C TRP A 75 9.88 -12.85 3.85
N TRP A 76 10.90 -12.72 3.01
CA TRP A 76 10.85 -11.86 1.82
C TRP A 76 9.93 -12.41 0.73
N GLU A 77 9.46 -13.67 0.82
CA GLU A 77 8.50 -14.21 -0.16
C GLU A 77 7.22 -13.38 -0.21
N ARG A 78 6.87 -12.67 0.89
CA ARG A 78 5.71 -11.78 0.97
C ARG A 78 5.81 -10.53 0.12
N TYR A 79 7.01 -10.13 -0.27
CA TYR A 79 7.27 -8.98 -1.13
C TYR A 79 7.33 -9.39 -2.60
N GLN A 80 6.76 -10.54 -2.94
CA GLN A 80 6.62 -11.01 -4.31
C GLN A 80 5.16 -11.40 -4.57
N PRO A 81 4.30 -10.42 -4.89
CA PRO A 81 2.87 -10.64 -5.11
C PRO A 81 2.62 -11.56 -6.31
N ILE A 82 1.65 -12.46 -6.16
CA ILE A 82 1.06 -13.27 -7.25
C ILE A 82 -0.32 -12.73 -7.61
N SER A 83 -1.09 -12.27 -6.60
CA SER A 83 -2.38 -11.62 -6.82
C SER A 83 -2.80 -10.74 -5.65
N TYR A 84 -3.90 -10.01 -5.81
CA TYR A 84 -4.50 -9.19 -4.75
C TYR A 84 -5.56 -9.93 -3.90
N LYS A 85 -5.61 -11.28 -3.98
CA LYS A 85 -6.39 -12.08 -3.01
C LYS A 85 -5.80 -11.93 -1.62
N ILE A 86 -6.63 -11.88 -0.58
CA ILE A 86 -6.16 -11.79 0.81
C ILE A 86 -6.05 -13.20 1.37
N ILE A 87 -5.00 -13.92 0.99
CA ILE A 87 -4.72 -15.28 1.45
C ILE A 87 -3.21 -15.46 1.53
N THR A 88 -2.66 -15.51 2.74
CA THR A 88 -1.21 -15.61 3.00
C THR A 88 -0.93 -16.61 4.12
N ARG A 89 0.32 -16.68 4.59
CA ARG A 89 0.66 -17.42 5.80
C ARG A 89 0.05 -16.81 7.09
N SER A 90 -0.38 -15.55 7.07
CA SER A 90 -1.05 -14.92 8.21
C SER A 90 -2.51 -15.36 8.36
N GLY A 91 -3.13 -15.85 7.29
CA GLY A 91 -4.55 -16.21 7.25
C GLY A 91 -5.23 -15.81 5.94
N ASN A 92 -6.55 -15.97 5.90
CA ASN A 92 -7.44 -15.61 4.80
C ASN A 92 -8.18 -14.27 5.04
N GLU A 93 -9.04 -13.88 4.09
CA GLU A 93 -9.80 -12.63 4.13
C GLU A 93 -10.79 -12.54 5.31
N GLU A 94 -11.41 -13.65 5.69
CA GLU A 94 -12.33 -13.70 6.83
C GLU A 94 -11.57 -13.48 8.14
N GLU A 95 -10.42 -14.12 8.30
CA GLU A 95 -9.54 -13.92 9.46
C GLU A 95 -8.97 -12.49 9.49
N PHE A 96 -8.66 -11.92 8.32
CA PHE A 96 -8.23 -10.52 8.22
C PHE A 96 -9.35 -9.56 8.65
N LEU A 97 -10.59 -9.78 8.20
CA LEU A 97 -11.76 -9.00 8.61
C LEU A 97 -12.05 -9.14 10.10
N ASN A 98 -11.87 -10.34 10.66
CA ASN A 98 -12.00 -10.60 12.09
C ASN A 98 -10.99 -9.75 12.88
N MET A 99 -9.73 -9.74 12.46
CA MET A 99 -8.67 -8.94 13.07
C MET A 99 -8.96 -7.44 12.99
N THR A 100 -9.30 -6.91 11.82
CA THR A 100 -9.58 -5.47 11.69
C THR A 100 -10.80 -5.07 12.52
N GLY A 101 -11.86 -5.88 12.56
CA GLY A 101 -13.03 -5.63 13.40
C GLY A 101 -12.69 -5.56 14.89
N ARG A 102 -12.01 -6.60 15.41
CA ARG A 102 -11.62 -6.69 16.83
C ARG A 102 -10.66 -5.57 17.24
N CYS A 103 -9.61 -5.32 16.46
CA CYS A 103 -8.66 -4.25 16.76
C CYS A 103 -9.30 -2.87 16.74
N ASN A 104 -10.14 -2.54 15.74
CA ASN A 104 -10.81 -1.24 15.68
C ASN A 104 -11.79 -1.04 16.86
N ASN A 105 -12.49 -2.10 17.30
CA ASN A 105 -13.41 -2.05 18.44
C ASN A 105 -12.72 -1.67 19.76
N VAL A 106 -11.43 -1.96 19.90
CA VAL A 106 -10.62 -1.59 21.08
C VAL A 106 -9.70 -0.40 20.83
N GLY A 107 -9.94 0.35 19.74
CA GLY A 107 -9.22 1.58 19.42
C GLY A 107 -7.79 1.37 18.90
N VAL A 108 -7.47 0.19 18.38
CA VAL A 108 -6.17 -0.12 17.75
C VAL A 108 -6.36 -0.20 16.24
N ARG A 109 -5.72 0.71 15.50
CA ARG A 109 -5.85 0.80 14.04
C ARG A 109 -4.97 -0.21 13.30
N ILE A 110 -5.38 -0.63 12.11
CA ILE A 110 -4.58 -1.53 11.24
C ILE A 110 -4.02 -0.75 10.06
N TYR A 111 -2.71 -0.86 9.84
CA TYR A 111 -2.02 -0.32 8.67
C TYR A 111 -1.43 -1.48 7.88
N VAL A 112 -1.68 -1.53 6.58
CA VAL A 112 -1.24 -2.64 5.74
C VAL A 112 0.03 -2.28 5.00
N ASP A 113 1.01 -3.17 5.02
CA ASP A 113 2.14 -3.14 4.09
C ASP A 113 1.66 -3.53 2.68
N VAL A 114 1.65 -2.56 1.76
CA VAL A 114 1.17 -2.75 0.39
C VAL A 114 2.33 -2.76 -0.59
N VAL A 115 2.46 -3.88 -1.30
CA VAL A 115 3.48 -4.10 -2.33
C VAL A 115 2.81 -3.87 -3.69
N ILE A 116 3.00 -2.66 -4.22
CA ILE A 116 2.32 -2.18 -5.44
C ILE A 116 3.30 -1.67 -6.51
N ASN A 117 4.60 -1.74 -6.25
CA ASN A 117 5.64 -1.44 -7.24
C ASN A 117 5.78 -2.56 -8.27
N HIS A 118 5.82 -3.80 -7.81
CA HIS A 118 6.22 -4.97 -8.59
C HIS A 118 5.34 -6.19 -8.29
N MET A 119 5.48 -7.22 -9.11
CA MET A 119 4.98 -8.58 -8.84
C MET A 119 6.15 -9.49 -8.40
N THR A 120 6.19 -10.77 -8.77
CA THR A 120 7.34 -11.64 -8.42
C THR A 120 8.55 -11.35 -9.30
N GLY A 121 9.72 -11.88 -8.90
CA GLY A 121 10.80 -12.12 -9.85
C GLY A 121 10.56 -13.40 -10.67
N ASP A 122 11.52 -13.76 -11.52
CA ASP A 122 11.42 -14.98 -12.32
C ASP A 122 11.53 -16.26 -11.47
N ASN A 123 10.41 -16.97 -11.37
CA ASN A 123 10.26 -18.26 -10.71
C ASN A 123 9.66 -19.33 -11.66
N GLY A 124 9.66 -19.10 -12.97
CA GLY A 124 8.92 -19.94 -13.92
C GLY A 124 7.42 -19.93 -13.66
N VAL A 125 6.79 -21.10 -13.79
CA VAL A 125 5.40 -21.31 -13.36
C VAL A 125 5.36 -21.47 -11.85
N ALA A 126 4.80 -20.48 -11.17
CA ALA A 126 4.77 -20.40 -9.72
C ALA A 126 3.34 -20.46 -9.17
N THR A 127 3.21 -20.94 -7.94
CA THR A 127 1.93 -21.00 -7.21
C THR A 127 1.97 -20.04 -6.02
N GLY A 128 0.91 -19.25 -5.89
CA GLY A 128 0.71 -18.35 -4.76
C GLY A 128 0.08 -19.04 -3.56
N THR A 129 0.15 -18.39 -2.40
CA THR A 129 -0.46 -18.84 -1.14
C THR A 129 -1.98 -19.05 -1.21
N GLY A 130 -2.66 -18.37 -2.14
CA GLY A 130 -4.08 -18.49 -2.46
C GLY A 130 -4.37 -19.42 -3.65
N LYS A 131 -3.42 -20.27 -4.02
CA LYS A 131 -3.47 -21.26 -5.12
C LYS A 131 -3.60 -20.67 -6.51
N SER A 132 -3.39 -19.37 -6.69
CA SER A 132 -3.28 -18.78 -8.03
C SER A 132 -2.00 -19.28 -8.67
N VAL A 133 -2.06 -19.58 -9.97
CA VAL A 133 -0.89 -19.95 -10.78
C VAL A 133 -0.53 -18.77 -11.67
N ALA A 134 0.75 -18.44 -11.74
CA ALA A 134 1.30 -17.39 -12.60
C ALA A 134 2.48 -17.96 -13.39
N ASP A 135 2.63 -17.53 -14.65
CA ASP A 135 3.87 -17.73 -15.40
C ASP A 135 4.70 -16.45 -15.27
N THR A 136 5.60 -16.48 -14.31
CA THR A 136 6.30 -15.29 -13.82
C THR A 136 7.40 -14.84 -14.78
N SER A 137 8.01 -15.77 -15.53
CA SER A 137 9.00 -15.48 -16.57
C SER A 137 8.38 -14.71 -17.74
N TYR A 138 7.10 -14.96 -18.02
CA TYR A 138 6.36 -14.28 -19.08
C TYR A 138 5.44 -13.17 -18.57
N LYS A 139 5.62 -12.72 -17.32
CA LYS A 139 4.84 -11.63 -16.71
C LYS A 139 3.33 -11.87 -16.78
N GLN A 140 2.89 -13.13 -16.63
CA GLN A 140 1.48 -13.52 -16.66
C GLN A 140 0.96 -13.80 -15.26
N TYR A 141 0.07 -12.95 -14.77
CA TYR A 141 -0.55 -13.06 -13.44
C TYR A 141 -2.09 -13.11 -13.57
N PRO A 142 -2.68 -14.24 -14.00
CA PRO A 142 -4.10 -14.34 -14.37
C PRO A 142 -5.08 -14.00 -13.25
N ALA A 143 -4.68 -14.14 -11.99
CA ALA A 143 -5.53 -13.84 -10.84
C ALA A 143 -5.72 -12.32 -10.60
N VAL A 144 -4.90 -11.44 -11.21
CA VAL A 144 -5.10 -9.98 -11.18
C VAL A 144 -5.92 -9.44 -12.35
N PRO A 145 -6.13 -10.19 -13.44
CA PRO A 145 -5.22 -10.52 -14.56
C PRO A 145 -4.26 -9.40 -15.03
N TYR A 146 -2.96 -9.56 -14.78
CA TYR A 146 -1.91 -8.81 -15.50
C TYR A 146 -1.23 -9.68 -16.57
N GLY A 147 -0.80 -9.04 -17.65
CA GLY A 147 0.06 -9.61 -18.70
C GLY A 147 1.26 -8.71 -19.00
N PRO A 148 2.12 -9.08 -19.97
CA PRO A 148 3.37 -8.36 -20.28
C PRO A 148 3.23 -6.85 -20.50
N ASN A 149 2.09 -6.40 -21.04
CA ASN A 149 1.84 -4.98 -21.34
C ASN A 149 1.54 -4.12 -20.09
N ASP A 150 1.35 -4.76 -18.94
CA ASP A 150 1.09 -4.11 -17.66
C ASP A 150 2.37 -3.83 -16.86
N PHE A 151 3.52 -4.14 -17.44
CA PHE A 151 4.84 -3.97 -16.85
C PHE A 151 5.69 -3.00 -17.67
N ASN A 152 6.65 -2.36 -17.01
CA ASN A 152 7.68 -1.59 -17.70
C ASN A 152 8.58 -2.52 -18.54
N SER A 153 9.27 -1.92 -19.51
CA SER A 153 10.22 -2.67 -20.36
C SER A 153 11.36 -3.25 -19.52
N ASP A 154 11.82 -4.43 -19.88
CA ASP A 154 12.84 -5.17 -19.13
C ASP A 154 14.15 -4.36 -19.02
N CYS A 155 14.52 -4.03 -17.80
CA CYS A 155 15.80 -3.46 -17.41
C CYS A 155 16.02 -3.67 -15.92
N ILE A 156 17.26 -3.54 -15.45
CA ILE A 156 17.62 -3.69 -14.03
C ILE A 156 18.01 -2.33 -13.45
N ILE A 157 17.60 -2.06 -12.21
CA ILE A 157 18.09 -0.91 -11.45
C ILE A 157 19.58 -1.08 -11.18
N ASN A 158 20.40 -0.20 -11.75
CA ASN A 158 21.85 -0.20 -11.59
C ASN A 158 22.45 1.21 -11.43
N ASN A 159 21.63 2.26 -11.50
CA ASN A 159 22.08 3.64 -11.36
C ASN A 159 21.11 4.50 -10.54
N TYR A 160 21.39 4.65 -9.24
CA TYR A 160 20.59 5.50 -8.34
C TYR A 160 20.77 7.02 -8.57
N GLN A 161 21.61 7.44 -9.52
CA GLN A 161 21.65 8.83 -10.00
C GLN A 161 20.68 9.09 -11.15
N ASP A 162 20.05 8.06 -11.71
CA ASP A 162 19.06 8.18 -12.77
C ASP A 162 17.68 7.78 -12.23
N ALA A 163 16.83 8.79 -11.97
CA ALA A 163 15.48 8.57 -11.46
C ALA A 163 14.61 7.72 -12.40
N SER A 164 14.85 7.76 -13.72
CA SER A 164 14.13 6.91 -14.66
C SER A 164 14.57 5.46 -14.54
N ASN A 165 15.87 5.19 -14.38
CA ASN A 165 16.34 3.83 -14.09
C ASN A 165 15.78 3.31 -12.77
N VAL A 166 15.73 4.14 -11.72
CA VAL A 166 15.21 3.73 -10.40
C VAL A 166 13.72 3.41 -10.41
N ARG A 167 12.93 4.07 -11.28
CA ARG A 167 11.46 4.00 -11.28
C ARG A 167 10.82 3.17 -12.39
N ASN A 168 11.57 2.83 -13.43
CA ASN A 168 11.06 2.11 -14.59
C ASN A 168 11.76 0.76 -14.83
N CYS A 169 12.71 0.38 -13.97
CA CYS A 169 13.44 -0.88 -14.07
C CYS A 169 13.21 -1.77 -12.87
N GLU A 170 13.46 -3.06 -13.05
CA GLU A 170 13.19 -4.10 -12.09
C GLU A 170 14.14 -4.03 -10.90
N LEU A 171 13.57 -3.80 -9.71
CA LEU A 171 14.27 -3.85 -8.45
C LEU A 171 14.66 -5.30 -8.15
N SER A 172 15.94 -5.64 -8.25
CA SER A 172 16.44 -7.02 -8.04
C SER A 172 15.75 -8.07 -8.92
N GLY A 173 15.34 -7.70 -10.14
CA GLY A 173 14.66 -8.59 -11.09
C GLY A 173 13.20 -8.88 -10.75
N LEU A 174 12.56 -8.07 -9.91
CA LEU A 174 11.12 -8.13 -9.64
C LEU A 174 10.35 -7.42 -10.76
N ASN A 175 9.37 -8.11 -11.36
CA ASN A 175 8.62 -7.60 -12.51
C ASN A 175 7.93 -6.27 -12.17
N ASP A 176 8.43 -5.17 -12.74
CA ASP A 176 8.07 -3.79 -12.40
C ASP A 176 6.77 -3.34 -13.08
N LEU A 177 5.74 -3.01 -12.30
CA LEU A 177 4.42 -2.63 -12.82
C LEU A 177 4.47 -1.27 -13.48
N LYS A 178 3.73 -1.11 -14.56
CA LYS A 178 3.64 0.14 -15.31
C LYS A 178 2.51 1.02 -14.74
N GLN A 179 2.76 1.77 -13.66
CA GLN A 179 1.71 2.54 -12.98
C GLN A 179 1.26 3.81 -13.73
N ASP A 180 1.86 4.17 -14.87
CA ASP A 180 1.30 5.19 -15.77
C ASP A 180 0.08 4.66 -16.57
N SER A 181 -0.12 3.34 -16.60
CA SER A 181 -1.26 2.67 -17.20
C SER A 181 -2.51 2.82 -16.34
N GLU A 182 -3.60 3.32 -16.93
CA GLU A 182 -4.89 3.45 -16.26
C GLU A 182 -5.43 2.08 -15.78
N TYR A 183 -5.15 1.00 -16.52
CA TYR A 183 -5.53 -0.34 -16.12
C TYR A 183 -4.79 -0.78 -14.84
N VAL A 184 -3.48 -0.58 -14.79
CA VAL A 184 -2.65 -0.92 -13.62
C VAL A 184 -3.08 -0.10 -12.41
N ARG A 185 -3.26 1.22 -12.56
CA ARG A 185 -3.80 2.09 -11.50
C ARG A 185 -5.16 1.61 -11.00
N GLY A 186 -6.07 1.27 -11.90
CA GLY A 186 -7.41 0.77 -11.55
C GLY A 186 -7.35 -0.47 -10.66
N LYS A 187 -6.52 -1.45 -11.02
CA LYS A 187 -6.32 -2.68 -10.23
C LYS A 187 -5.72 -2.43 -8.85
N ILE A 188 -4.74 -1.53 -8.75
CA ILE A 188 -4.15 -1.13 -7.47
C ILE A 188 -5.21 -0.42 -6.61
N VAL A 189 -5.95 0.53 -7.18
CA VAL A 189 -7.01 1.27 -6.47
C VAL A 189 -8.12 0.33 -5.97
N ASP A 190 -8.52 -0.66 -6.77
CA ASP A 190 -9.49 -1.68 -6.36
C ASP A 190 -9.00 -2.49 -5.16
N PHE A 191 -7.73 -2.91 -5.17
CA PHE A 191 -7.10 -3.59 -4.05
C PHE A 191 -7.07 -2.72 -2.78
N LEU A 192 -6.61 -1.47 -2.88
CA LEU A 192 -6.57 -0.55 -1.74
C LEU A 192 -7.98 -0.25 -1.20
N ASN A 193 -8.97 -0.07 -2.09
CA ASN A 193 -10.36 0.15 -1.72
C ASN A 193 -10.98 -1.07 -1.02
N LYS A 194 -10.61 -2.28 -1.43
CA LYS A 194 -11.01 -3.50 -0.73
C LYS A 194 -10.47 -3.51 0.70
N LEU A 195 -9.20 -3.15 0.90
CA LEU A 195 -8.62 -3.06 2.24
C LEU A 195 -9.31 -1.99 3.11
N VAL A 196 -9.63 -0.81 2.53
CA VAL A 196 -10.42 0.23 3.22
C VAL A 196 -11.79 -0.29 3.63
N ALA A 197 -12.48 -1.01 2.74
CA ALA A 197 -13.77 -1.62 3.05
C ALA A 197 -13.68 -2.63 4.21
N LEU A 198 -12.56 -3.34 4.30
CA LEU A 198 -12.23 -4.29 5.38
C LEU A 198 -11.72 -3.62 6.66
N GLY A 199 -11.72 -2.28 6.77
CA GLY A 199 -11.50 -1.58 8.04
C GLY A 199 -10.06 -1.20 8.36
N VAL A 200 -9.16 -1.17 7.37
CA VAL A 200 -7.81 -0.63 7.57
C VAL A 200 -7.84 0.90 7.73
N ALA A 201 -6.88 1.46 8.44
CA ALA A 201 -6.73 2.90 8.65
C ALA A 201 -5.72 3.56 7.69
N GLY A 202 -4.92 2.77 6.99
CA GLY A 202 -3.87 3.29 6.12
C GLY A 202 -2.90 2.25 5.59
N PHE A 203 -1.85 2.72 4.93
CA PHE A 203 -0.93 1.91 4.15
C PHE A 203 0.53 2.33 4.38
N ARG A 204 1.38 1.33 4.66
CA ARG A 204 2.83 1.42 4.44
C ARG A 204 3.07 1.08 2.98
N VAL A 205 3.52 2.05 2.19
CA VAL A 205 3.74 1.83 0.76
C VAL A 205 5.18 1.37 0.56
N ASP A 206 5.32 0.09 0.23
CA ASP A 206 6.59 -0.57 -0.07
C ASP A 206 7.25 0.06 -1.29
N ALA A 207 8.58 0.15 -1.26
CA ALA A 207 9.40 0.53 -2.40
C ALA A 207 8.96 1.85 -3.07
N ALA A 208 8.42 2.82 -2.31
CA ALA A 208 7.84 4.05 -2.88
C ALA A 208 8.85 4.89 -3.68
N LYS A 209 10.15 4.79 -3.36
CA LYS A 209 11.23 5.39 -4.18
C LYS A 209 11.17 4.93 -5.65
N HIS A 210 10.78 3.67 -5.87
CA HIS A 210 10.78 3.00 -7.17
C HIS A 210 9.50 3.26 -7.98
N MET A 211 8.60 4.12 -7.48
CA MET A 211 7.41 4.55 -8.22
C MET A 211 7.47 6.06 -8.49
N TRP A 212 6.80 6.51 -9.55
CA TRP A 212 6.66 7.94 -9.81
C TRP A 212 5.69 8.60 -8.82
N PRO A 213 6.07 9.73 -8.20
CA PRO A 213 5.17 10.47 -7.31
C PRO A 213 3.84 10.87 -7.98
N SER A 214 3.86 11.17 -9.28
CA SER A 214 2.65 11.49 -10.05
C SER A 214 1.68 10.32 -10.16
N ASP A 215 2.18 9.09 -10.29
CA ASP A 215 1.34 7.89 -10.36
C ASP A 215 0.75 7.57 -8.99
N LEU A 216 1.58 7.69 -7.95
CA LEU A 216 1.15 7.56 -6.56
C LEU A 216 0.08 8.58 -6.18
N GLU A 217 0.21 9.84 -6.59
CA GLU A 217 -0.80 10.88 -6.37
C GLU A 217 -2.16 10.50 -6.99
N VAL A 218 -2.15 10.00 -8.23
CA VAL A 218 -3.37 9.52 -8.90
C VAL A 218 -3.97 8.33 -8.16
N ILE A 219 -3.16 7.36 -7.73
CA ILE A 219 -3.64 6.19 -6.98
C ILE A 219 -4.26 6.64 -5.64
N TYR A 220 -3.54 7.43 -4.84
CA TYR A 220 -3.96 7.85 -3.50
C TYR A 220 -5.21 8.73 -3.52
N SER A 221 -5.36 9.59 -4.53
CA SER A 221 -6.55 10.43 -4.68
C SER A 221 -7.82 9.63 -4.98
N ARG A 222 -7.68 8.44 -5.57
CA ARG A 222 -8.81 7.56 -5.95
C ARG A 222 -9.18 6.50 -4.92
N VAL A 223 -8.38 6.32 -3.88
CA VAL A 223 -8.77 5.49 -2.73
C VAL A 223 -10.01 6.11 -2.07
N LYS A 224 -10.91 5.31 -1.50
CA LYS A 224 -12.12 5.78 -0.80
C LYS A 224 -11.78 6.30 0.60
N ASP A 225 -12.73 7.04 1.16
CA ASP A 225 -12.69 7.41 2.57
C ASP A 225 -12.82 6.16 3.45
N LEU A 226 -12.29 6.24 4.68
CA LEU A 226 -12.28 5.15 5.63
C LEU A 226 -13.70 4.72 6.04
N ASN A 227 -13.88 3.41 6.24
CA ASN A 227 -15.18 2.82 6.48
C ASN A 227 -15.71 3.17 7.88
N THR A 228 -16.74 4.03 7.95
CA THR A 228 -17.33 4.51 9.21
C THR A 228 -17.86 3.41 10.12
N SER A 229 -18.17 2.22 9.59
CA SER A 229 -18.58 1.06 10.40
C SER A 229 -17.49 0.53 11.34
N PHE A 230 -16.23 0.92 11.13
CA PHE A 230 -15.09 0.60 12.00
C PHE A 230 -14.70 1.76 12.93
N GLY A 231 -15.61 2.72 13.15
CA GLY A 231 -15.40 3.83 14.09
C GLY A 231 -14.43 4.90 13.57
N PHE A 232 -14.37 5.10 12.24
CA PHE A 232 -13.71 6.26 11.63
C PHE A 232 -14.72 7.40 11.45
N ALA A 233 -14.24 8.64 11.49
CA ALA A 233 -15.09 9.80 11.23
C ALA A 233 -15.47 9.89 9.73
N PRO A 234 -16.66 10.42 9.38
CA PRO A 234 -17.00 10.69 7.99
C PRO A 234 -15.96 11.58 7.31
N GLY A 235 -15.51 11.20 6.11
CA GLY A 235 -14.49 11.94 5.35
C GLY A 235 -13.04 11.66 5.77
N SER A 236 -12.80 10.77 6.75
CA SER A 236 -11.45 10.33 7.10
C SER A 236 -10.77 9.67 5.90
N ARG A 237 -9.52 10.05 5.61
CA ARG A 237 -8.71 9.46 4.54
C ARG A 237 -7.74 8.43 5.08
N PRO A 238 -7.38 7.41 4.29
CA PRO A 238 -6.31 6.49 4.68
C PRO A 238 -5.00 7.25 4.98
N TYR A 239 -4.36 6.89 6.07
CA TYR A 239 -3.01 7.37 6.38
C TYR A 239 -2.00 6.71 5.44
N ILE A 240 -1.15 7.50 4.79
CA ILE A 240 -0.13 7.00 3.84
C ILE A 240 1.25 7.33 4.39
N TYR A 241 2.11 6.32 4.52
CA TYR A 241 3.52 6.49 4.81
C TYR A 241 4.34 5.63 3.86
N GLN A 242 5.38 6.23 3.30
CA GLN A 242 6.07 5.72 2.12
C GLN A 242 7.48 5.28 2.49
N GLU A 243 7.88 4.09 2.05
CA GLU A 243 9.28 3.69 2.14
C GLU A 243 10.10 4.39 1.06
N VAL A 244 10.85 5.40 1.48
CA VAL A 244 11.84 6.08 0.65
C VAL A 244 13.16 6.07 1.40
N ILE A 245 14.08 5.19 1.01
CA ILE A 245 15.42 5.10 1.63
C ILE A 245 16.29 6.24 1.10
N ASP A 246 16.13 7.45 1.60
CA ASP A 246 16.97 8.59 1.21
C ASP A 246 18.07 8.85 2.25
N LEU A 247 19.32 8.68 1.83
CA LEU A 247 20.52 8.99 2.60
C LEU A 247 21.35 10.12 1.97
N GLY A 248 20.78 10.88 1.02
CA GLY A 248 21.38 12.05 0.38
C GLY A 248 22.27 11.80 -0.84
N ASN A 249 22.44 10.54 -1.25
CA ASN A 249 23.35 10.14 -2.33
C ASN A 249 22.63 9.68 -3.61
N ALA A 250 21.32 9.89 -3.73
CA ALA A 250 20.53 9.42 -4.88
C ALA A 250 19.63 10.54 -5.39
N ASN A 251 19.36 10.57 -6.70
CA ASN A 251 18.36 11.46 -7.27
C ASN A 251 16.97 10.84 -7.02
N ILE A 252 16.10 11.60 -6.34
CA ILE A 252 14.70 11.28 -6.09
C ILE A 252 13.86 12.01 -7.12
#